data_AF-A0A9Q4GZA0-F1
#
_entry.id   AF-A0A9Q4GZA0-F1
#
_cell.length_a   1.000
_cell.length_b   1.000
_cell.length_c   1.000
_cell.angle_alpha   90.00
_cell.angle_beta   90.00
_cell.angle_gamma   90.00
#
_symmetry.space_group_name_H-M   'P 1'
#
loop_
_entity.id
_entity.type
_entity.pdbx_description
1 polymer ?
#
loop_
_entity_poly.entity_id
_entity_poly.type
_entity_poly.pdbx_seq_one_letter_code
_entity_poly.pdbx_strand_id
1 'polypeptide(L)' 'MGLFIALARFVKLLLAIAIMLLFLRALIWPNTLDLLILMILFVVFAATFFGAP' A
#
# COMPACT_ATOMS: atom_id res chain seq x y z
N MET A 1 18.37 -8.04 14.65
CA MET A 1 16.91 -7.83 14.56
C MET A 1 16.51 -6.42 14.09
N GLY A 2 17.25 -5.34 14.44
CA GLY A 2 16.86 -3.97 14.06
C GLY A 2 16.79 -3.66 12.55
N LEU A 3 17.69 -4.24 11.74
CA LEU A 3 17.75 -3.97 10.29
C LEU A 3 16.51 -4.52 9.55
N PHE A 4 16.04 -5.71 9.92
CA PHE A 4 14.83 -6.32 9.35
C PHE A 4 13.54 -5.56 9.74
N ILE A 5 13.48 -5.03 10.97
CA ILE A 5 12.36 -4.21 11.44
C ILE A 5 12.34 -2.85 10.71
N ALA A 6 13.52 -2.24 10.53
CA ALA A 6 13.65 -1.01 9.76
C ALA A 6 13.26 -1.22 8.28
N LEU A 7 13.66 -2.35 7.69
CA LEU A 7 13.30 -2.73 6.33
C LEU A 7 11.78 -2.95 6.19
N ALA A 8 11.16 -3.66 7.13
CA ALA A 8 9.70 -3.87 7.13
C ALA A 8 8.94 -2.54 7.24
N ARG A 9 9.41 -1.59 8.08
CA ARG A 9 8.85 -0.23 8.13
C ARG A 9 9.03 0.52 6.82
N PHE A 10 10.19 0.40 6.18
CA PHE A 10 10.46 1.03 4.88
C PHE A 10 9.52 0.50 3.79
N VAL A 11 9.29 -0.81 3.75
CA VAL A 11 8.33 -1.42 2.81
C VAL A 11 6.91 -0.95 3.06
N LYS A 12 6.48 -0.82 4.32
CA LYS A 12 5.15 -0.25 4.66
C LYS A 12 4.99 1.19 4.19
N LEU A 13 6.03 2.02 4.34
CA LEU A 13 6.05 3.39 3.83
C LEU A 13 5.95 3.43 2.30
N LEU A 14 6.71 2.58 1.62
CA LEU A 14 6.71 2.51 0.16
C LEU A 14 5.35 2.03 -0.38
N LEU A 15 4.72 1.09 0.31
CA LEU A 15 3.36 0.63 0.02
C LEU A 15 2.32 1.76 0.20
N ALA A 16 2.42 2.54 1.28
CA ALA A 16 1.54 3.69 1.51
C ALA A 16 1.68 4.74 0.39
N ILE A 17 2.91 5.04 -0.04
CA ILE A 17 3.17 5.96 -1.14
C ILE A 17 2.58 5.43 -2.46
N ALA A 18 2.77 4.14 -2.75
CA ALA A 18 2.21 3.51 -3.95
C ALA A 18 0.68 3.61 -4.00
N ILE A 19 0.00 3.33 -2.87
CA ILE A 19 -1.45 3.47 -2.75
C ILE A 19 -1.87 4.92 -2.96
N MET A 20 -1.17 5.89 -2.34
CA MET A 20 -1.49 7.31 -2.48
C MET A 20 -1.37 7.79 -3.93
N LEU A 21 -0.30 7.39 -4.64
CA LEU A 21 -0.10 7.76 -6.04
C LEU A 21 -1.16 7.12 -6.96
N LEU A 22 -1.51 5.85 -6.74
CA LEU A 22 -2.55 5.18 -7.50
C LEU A 22 -3.93 5.80 -7.25
N PHE A 23 -4.20 6.18 -6.00
CA PHE A 23 -5.44 6.85 -5.60
C PHE A 23 -5.57 8.21 -6.27
N LEU A 24 -4.49 9.01 -6.28
CA LEU A 24 -4.46 10.30 -6.97
C LEU A 24 -4.70 10.14 -8.47
N ARG A 25 -4.08 9.13 -9.09
CA ARG A 25 -4.31 8.82 -10.51
C ARG A 25 -5.75 8.40 -10.78
N ALA A 26 -6.31 7.53 -9.95
CA ALA A 26 -7.69 7.05 -10.08
C ALA A 26 -8.72 8.18 -9.89
N LEU A 27 -8.39 9.22 -9.11
CA LEU A 27 -9.24 10.40 -8.94
C LEU A 27 -9.30 11.25 -10.23
N ILE A 28 -8.16 11.40 -10.92
CA ILE A 28 -8.06 12.21 -12.15
C ILE A 28 -8.61 11.45 -13.36
N TRP A 29 -8.32 10.15 -13.46
CA TRP A 29 -8.74 9.31 -14.58
C TRP A 29 -9.24 7.96 -14.06
N PRO A 30 -10.53 7.85 -13.69
CA PRO A 30 -11.06 6.64 -13.08
C PRO A 30 -11.08 5.50 -14.09
N ASN A 31 -10.25 4.49 -13.84
CA ASN A 31 -10.26 3.22 -14.55
C ASN A 31 -10.65 2.10 -13.58
N THR A 32 -11.54 1.20 -14.01
CA THR A 32 -11.97 0.03 -13.24
C THR A 32 -10.79 -0.81 -12.76
N LEU A 33 -9.73 -0.93 -13.57
CA LEU A 33 -8.51 -1.66 -13.19
C LEU A 33 -7.74 -0.96 -12.06
N ASP A 34 -7.64 0.37 -12.10
CA ASP A 34 -6.93 1.14 -11.07
C ASP A 34 -7.68 1.04 -9.72
N LEU A 35 -9.01 1.02 -9.75
CA LEU A 35 -9.85 0.80 -8.55
C LEU A 35 -9.67 -0.62 -7.99
N LEU A 36 -9.63 -1.64 -8.86
CA LEU A 36 -9.44 -3.03 -8.45
C LEU A 36 -8.06 -3.24 -7.80
N ILE A 37 -7.02 -2.63 -8.38
CA ILE A 37 -5.66 -2.64 -7.82
C ILE A 37 -5.64 -1.92 -6.46
N LEU A 38 -6.30 -0.77 -6.33
CA LEU A 38 -6.42 -0.05 -5.05
C LEU A 38 -7.06 -0.91 -3.97
N MET A 39 -8.12 -1.65 -4.29
CA MET A 39 -8.78 -2.56 -3.35
C MET A 39 -7.83 -3.65 -2.87
N ILE A 40 -7.08 -4.29 -3.77
CA ILE A 40 -6.11 -5.33 -3.41
C ILE A 40 -4.98 -4.76 -2.55
N LEU A 41 -4.40 -3.62 -2.95
CA LEU A 41 -3.33 -2.98 -2.20
C LEU A 41 -3.78 -2.54 -0.82
N PHE A 42 -5.04 -2.09 -0.68
CA PHE A 42 -5.61 -1.74 0.62
C PHE A 42 -5.74 -2.96 1.53
N VAL A 43 -6.14 -4.12 1.01
CA VAL A 43 -6.17 -5.38 1.78
C VAL A 43 -4.76 -5.80 2.21
N VAL A 44 -3.76 -5.70 1.32
CA VAL A 44 -2.35 -5.99 1.65
C VAL A 44 -1.82 -5.02 2.70
N PHE A 45 -2.20 -3.75 2.62
CA PHE A 45 -1.86 -2.74 3.61
C PHE A 45 -2.49 -3.08 4.97
N ALA A 46 -3.78 -3.40 5.02
CA ALA A 46 -4.44 -3.82 6.26
C ALA A 46 -3.78 -5.08 6.85
N ALA A 47 -3.55 -6.12 6.05
CA ALA A 47 -2.92 -7.36 6.50
C ALA A 47 -1.50 -7.15 7.04
N THR A 48 -0.71 -6.26 6.44
CA THR A 48 0.65 -5.96 6.92
C THR A 48 0.68 -5.11 8.20
N PHE A 49 -0.41 -4.41 8.53
CA PHE A 49 -0.57 -3.69 9.79
C PHE A 49 -1.19 -4.54 10.90
N PHE A 50 -2.15 -5.40 10.60
CA PHE A 50 -2.78 -6.31 11.58
C PHE A 50 -1.94 -7.56 11.86
N GLY A 51 -1.16 -8.05 10.89
CA GLY A 51 -0.42 -9.31 10.99
C GLY A 51 1.02 -9.19 11.50
N ALA A 52 1.50 -8.00 11.86
CA ALA A 52 2.89 -7.79 12.26
C ALA A 52 3.00 -7.14 13.66
N PRO A 53 3.69 -7.76 14.64
CA PRO A 53 4.25 -7.04 15.79
C PRO A 53 5.33 -6.03 15.37
#